data_AF-A0A3D4IMF6-F1
#
_entry.id   AF-A0A3D4IMF6-F1
#
_cell.length_a   1.000
_cell.length_b   1.000
_cell.length_c   1.000
_cell.angle_alpha   90.00
_cell.angle_beta   90.00
_cell.angle_gamma   90.00
#
_symmetry.space_group_name_H-M   'P 1'
#
loop_
_entity.id
_entity.type
_entity.pdbx_description
1 polymer ?
#
loop_
_entity_poly.entity_id
_entity_poly.type
_entity_poly.pdbx_seq_one_letter_code
_entity_poly.pdbx_strand_id
1 'polypeptide(L)'
;MTILDLLTRPELVASAWDYFKNKQSSKIKYQPMISKDDKPAIHLNEKIMKEFKPELQKYYYDETKYSSYLEQLGITYPTLKK
;
A
#
# COMPACT_ATOMS: atom_id res chain seq x y z
N MET A 1 13.77 -1.07 26.78
CA MET A 1 14.44 -1.73 25.64
C MET A 1 14.64 -0.69 24.56
N THR A 2 15.87 -0.46 24.13
CA THR A 2 16.20 0.50 23.09
C THR A 2 16.51 -0.22 21.77
N ILE A 3 16.58 0.52 20.67
CA ILE A 3 16.97 -0.05 19.37
C ILE A 3 18.39 -0.62 19.43
N LEU A 4 19.29 0.01 20.19
CA LEU A 4 20.66 -0.47 20.34
C LEU A 4 20.73 -1.84 21.04
N ASP A 5 19.84 -2.08 22.03
CA ASP A 5 19.75 -3.37 22.71
C ASP A 5 19.29 -4.48 21.75
N LEU A 6 18.34 -4.19 20.85
CA LEU A 6 17.85 -5.15 19.86
C LEU A 6 18.91 -5.51 18.81
N LEU A 7 19.80 -4.57 18.48
CA LEU A 7 20.85 -4.77 17.48
C LEU A 7 22.09 -5.47 18.04
N THR A 8 22.36 -5.33 19.34
CA THR A 8 23.56 -5.88 19.99
C THR A 8 23.32 -7.18 20.74
N ARG A 9 22.06 -7.55 21.00
CA ARG A 9 21.68 -8.75 21.78
C ARG A 9 20.64 -9.57 21.02
N PRO A 10 21.06 -10.47 20.11
CA PRO A 10 20.14 -11.28 19.30
C PRO A 10 19.21 -12.17 20.14
N GLU A 11 19.62 -12.55 21.35
CA GLU A 11 18.82 -13.30 22.31
C GLU A 11 17.51 -12.59 22.71
N LEU A 12 17.48 -11.25 22.73
CA LEU A 12 16.26 -10.49 23.01
C LEU A 12 15.23 -10.61 21.88
N VAL A 13 15.70 -10.61 20.63
CA VAL A 13 14.85 -10.83 19.46
C VAL A 13 14.30 -12.25 19.46
N ALA A 14 15.13 -13.25 19.78
CA ALA A 14 14.69 -14.64 19.91
C ALA A 14 13.63 -14.81 21.02
N SER A 15 13.85 -14.22 22.19
CA SER A 15 12.90 -14.25 23.30
C SER A 15 11.57 -13.54 22.97
N ALA A 16 11.62 -12.40 22.29
CA ALA A 16 10.43 -11.69 21.84
C ALA A 16 9.61 -12.53 20.85
N TRP A 17 10.27 -13.22 19.93
CA TRP A 17 9.61 -14.14 19.00
C TRP A 17 9.00 -15.35 19.70
N ASP A 18 9.68 -15.92 20.70
CA ASP A 18 9.17 -17.03 21.50
C ASP A 18 7.89 -16.62 22.26
N TYR A 19 7.94 -15.47 22.94
CA TYR A 19 6.79 -14.91 23.63
C TYR A 19 5.62 -14.63 22.67
N PHE A 20 5.90 -14.04 21.50
CA PHE A 20 4.88 -13.78 20.49
C PHE A 20 4.19 -15.07 20.03
N LYS A 21 4.95 -16.12 19.71
CA LYS A 21 4.40 -17.40 19.23
C LYS A 21 3.66 -18.17 20.32
N ASN A 22 4.25 -18.27 21.51
CA ASN A 22 3.76 -19.17 22.56
C ASN A 22 2.72 -18.53 23.48
N LYS A 23 2.77 -17.20 23.67
CA LYS A 23 1.87 -16.49 24.61
C LYS A 23 0.85 -15.61 23.91
N GLN A 24 1.26 -14.82 22.92
CA GLN A 24 0.38 -13.82 22.29
C GLN A 24 -0.48 -14.42 21.16
N SER A 25 0.14 -15.16 20.24
CA SER A 25 -0.54 -15.78 19.09
C SER A 25 -1.24 -17.10 19.43
N SER A 26 -1.10 -17.62 20.65
CA SER A 26 -1.64 -18.92 21.03
C SER A 26 -3.16 -18.92 21.22
N LYS A 27 -3.77 -17.78 21.54
CA LYS A 27 -5.22 -17.66 21.78
C LYS A 27 -6.01 -17.17 20.57
N ILE A 28 -5.39 -16.41 19.67
CA ILE A 28 -6.06 -15.78 18.52
C ILE A 28 -5.25 -16.11 17.27
N LYS A 29 -5.75 -17.05 16.47
CA LYS A 29 -5.24 -17.28 15.12
C LYS A 29 -5.92 -16.28 14.19
N TYR A 30 -5.11 -15.54 13.42
CA TYR A 30 -5.64 -14.68 12.37
C TYR A 30 -6.45 -15.54 11.39
N GLN A 31 -7.74 -15.23 11.28
CA GLN A 31 -8.61 -15.76 10.24
C GLN A 31 -8.80 -14.64 9.22
N PRO A 32 -8.33 -14.79 7.98
CA PRO A 32 -8.60 -13.80 6.96
C PRO A 32 -10.11 -13.74 6.74
N MET A 33 -10.67 -12.53 6.69
CA MET A 33 -12.09 -12.33 6.35
C MET A 33 -12.40 -12.73 4.91
N ILE A 34 -11.36 -12.90 4.09
CA ILE A 34 -11.43 -13.22 2.66
C ILE A 34 -10.72 -14.57 2.47
N SER A 35 -11.42 -15.55 1.92
CA SER A 35 -10.89 -16.86 1.58
C SER A 35 -9.94 -16.77 0.37
N LYS A 36 -9.17 -17.83 0.11
CA LYS A 36 -8.31 -17.88 -1.10
C LYS A 36 -9.11 -17.86 -2.40
N ASP A 37 -10.37 -18.30 -2.35
CA ASP A 37 -11.24 -18.45 -3.51
C ASP A 37 -12.20 -17.25 -3.68
N ASP A 38 -12.24 -16.36 -2.71
CA ASP A 38 -13.09 -15.17 -2.74
C ASP A 38 -12.58 -14.21 -3.81
N LYS A 39 -13.43 -13.95 -4.80
CA LYS A 39 -13.16 -12.96 -5.85
C LYS A 39 -13.70 -11.61 -5.41
N PRO A 40 -12.99 -10.50 -5.70
CA PRO A 40 -13.56 -9.17 -5.50
C PRO A 40 -14.87 -9.04 -6.27
N ALA A 41 -15.88 -8.44 -5.65
CA ALA A 41 -17.21 -8.23 -6.23
C ALA A 41 -17.20 -7.12 -7.30
N ILE A 42 -16.38 -7.29 -8.34
CA ILE A 42 -16.18 -6.31 -9.42
C ILE A 42 -17.47 -5.99 -10.18
N HIS A 43 -18.43 -6.93 -10.20
CA HIS A 43 -19.73 -6.77 -10.84
C HIS A 43 -20.54 -5.60 -10.25
N LEU A 44 -20.35 -5.29 -8.96
CA LEU A 44 -21.05 -4.17 -8.29
C LEU A 44 -20.72 -2.82 -8.94
N ASN A 45 -19.49 -2.65 -9.43
CA ASN A 45 -19.02 -1.41 -10.04
C ASN A 45 -18.95 -1.48 -11.56
N GLU A 46 -19.34 -2.59 -12.18
CA GLU A 46 -19.15 -2.83 -13.62
C GLU A 46 -19.83 -1.75 -14.47
N LYS A 47 -21.07 -1.38 -14.12
CA LYS A 47 -21.82 -0.32 -14.81
C LYS A 47 -21.11 1.04 -14.71
N ILE A 48 -20.74 1.44 -13.50
CA ILE A 48 -20.06 2.72 -13.23
C ILE A 48 -18.72 2.77 -13.98
N MET A 49 -17.95 1.69 -13.92
CA MET A 49 -16.66 1.60 -14.60
C MET A 49 -16.81 1.63 -16.13
N LYS A 50 -17.85 1.00 -16.69
CA LYS A 50 -18.14 1.07 -18.13
C LYS A 50 -18.47 2.49 -18.59
N GLU A 51 -19.20 3.25 -17.76
CA GLU A 51 -19.62 4.60 -18.08
C GLU A 51 -18.49 5.63 -17.93
N PHE A 52 -17.79 5.63 -16.79
CA PHE A 52 -16.86 6.72 -16.46
C PHE A 52 -15.40 6.45 -16.84
N LYS A 53 -14.96 5.19 -16.93
CA LYS A 53 -13.56 4.88 -17.25
C LYS A 53 -13.09 5.49 -18.58
N PRO A 54 -13.87 5.43 -19.69
CA PRO A 54 -13.44 6.03 -20.96
C PRO A 54 -13.31 7.56 -20.89
N GLU A 55 -14.19 8.22 -20.12
CA GLU A 55 -14.14 9.66 -19.93
C GLU A 55 -12.96 10.08 -19.06
N LEU A 56 -12.68 9.34 -17.98
CA LEU A 56 -11.55 9.59 -17.10
C LEU A 56 -10.20 9.34 -17.79
N GLN A 57 -10.13 8.32 -18.65
CA GLN A 57 -8.91 7.95 -19.37
C GLN A 57 -8.32 9.11 -20.20
N LYS A 58 -9.16 10.02 -20.69
CA LYS A 58 -8.72 11.20 -21.46
C LYS A 58 -7.83 12.15 -20.65
N TYR A 59 -7.97 12.12 -19.32
CA TYR A 59 -7.25 12.99 -18.40
C TYR A 59 -6.12 12.27 -17.66
N TYR A 60 -5.88 11.00 -17.98
CA TYR A 60 -4.78 10.26 -17.37
C TYR A 60 -3.44 10.86 -17.78
N TYR A 61 -2.45 10.64 -16.92
CA TYR A 61 -1.10 11.10 -17.18
C TYR A 61 -0.54 10.39 -18.43
N ASP A 62 -0.04 11.18 -19.37
CA ASP A 62 0.58 10.70 -20.61
C ASP A 62 2.11 10.92 -20.54
N GLU A 63 2.81 9.88 -20.13
CA GLU A 63 4.29 9.87 -20.00
C GLU A 63 5.02 10.04 -21.33
N THR A 64 4.35 9.83 -22.48
CA THR A 64 4.97 10.05 -23.80
C THR A 64 4.98 11.53 -24.20
N LYS A 65 4.11 12.34 -23.57
CA LYS A 65 3.97 13.77 -23.85
C LYS A 65 4.61 14.67 -22.81
N TYR A 66 4.69 14.23 -21.56
CA TYR A 66 5.15 15.04 -20.43
C TYR A 66 6.11 14.25 -19.55
N SER A 67 7.17 14.90 -19.06
CA SER A 67 8.17 14.30 -18.18
C SER A 67 7.66 14.10 -16.74
N SER A 68 6.63 14.85 -16.35
CA SER A 68 5.99 14.70 -15.03
C SER A 68 4.51 15.08 -15.05
N TYR A 69 3.75 14.60 -14.07
CA TYR A 69 2.35 15.00 -13.90
C TYR A 69 2.19 16.51 -13.64
N LEU A 70 3.15 17.13 -12.95
CA LEU A 70 3.16 18.58 -12.75
C LEU A 70 3.28 19.33 -14.07
N GLU A 71 4.13 18.85 -14.97
CA GLU A 71 4.28 19.41 -16.31
C GLU A 71 2.99 19.28 -17.14
N GLN A 72 2.30 18.13 -17.07
CA GLN A 72 0.98 17.96 -17.69
C GLN A 72 -0.06 18.95 -17.16
N LEU A 73 0.02 19.31 -15.88
CA LEU A 73 -0.83 20.33 -15.26
C LEU A 73 -0.37 21.77 -15.54
N GLY A 74 0.71 21.98 -16.29
CA GLY A 74 1.29 23.30 -16.56
C GLY A 74 2.02 23.92 -15.36
N ILE A 75 2.33 23.11 -14.33
CA ILE A 75 3.00 23.56 -13.11
C ILE A 75 4.51 23.38 -13.28
N THR A 76 5.24 24.48 -13.27
CA THR A 76 6.70 24.46 -13.26
C THR A 76 7.20 24.21 -11.85
N TYR A 77 7.89 23.08 -11.62
CA TYR A 77 8.45 22.71 -10.33
C TYR A 77 9.91 22.27 -10.49
N PRO A 78 10.83 22.62 -9.57
CA PRO A 78 10.63 23.47 -8.39
C PRO A 78 10.44 24.94 -8.74
N THR A 79 9.52 25.61 -8.05
CA THR A 79 9.38 27.07 -8.09
C THR A 79 10.49 27.70 -7.24
N LEU A 80 11.72 27.65 -7.74
CA LEU A 80 12.86 28.29 -7.07
C LEU A 80 12.65 29.82 -7.12
N LYS A 81 12.29 30.41 -5.99
CA LYS A 81 12.40 31.86 -5.80
C LYS A 81 13.89 32.20 -5.76
N LYS A 82 14.32 33.10 -6.65
CA LYS A 82 15.60 33.80 -6.49
C LYS A 82 15.50 34.84 -5.39
#